data_AF-E2NM22-F1
#
_entry.id   AF-E2NM22-F1
#
_cell.length_a   1.000
_cell.length_b   1.000
_cell.length_c   1.000
_cell.angle_alpha   90.00
_cell.angle_beta   90.00
_cell.angle_gamma   90.00
#
_symmetry.space_group_name_H-M   'P 1'
#
loop_
_entity.id
_entity.type
_entity.pdbx_description
1 polymer ?
#
loop_
_entity_poly.entity_id
_entity_poly.type
_entity_poly.pdbx_seq_one_letter_code
_entity_poly.pdbx_strand_id
1 'polypeptide(L)'
;MKVKSFMKNTWHLLACLMLLVACSDDKVEDETTITLPPETETLFEKGVNFTTSAGTQSLEFTATENWNITAATTRNGEKWYQVYPTSGGPGKAEISISVEDNDSYDERSVAITINA
;
A
#
# COMPACT_ATOMS: atom_id res chain seq x y z
N MET A 1 11.25 1.02 -78.44
CA MET A 1 11.97 -0.25 -78.19
C MET A 1 12.79 -0.08 -76.91
N LYS A 2 12.38 -0.80 -75.85
CA LYS A 2 12.99 -1.06 -74.53
C LYS A 2 13.84 0.03 -73.82
N VAL A 3 13.17 0.73 -72.90
CA VAL A 3 13.77 1.41 -71.74
C VAL A 3 14.32 0.34 -70.77
N LYS A 4 15.60 0.46 -70.39
CA LYS A 4 16.22 -0.34 -69.32
C LYS A 4 15.65 0.12 -67.97
N SER A 5 14.68 -0.61 -67.44
CA SER A 5 14.26 -0.50 -66.03
C SER A 5 15.14 -1.46 -65.23
N PHE A 6 16.09 -0.98 -64.42
CA PHE A 6 15.92 -0.54 -63.02
C PHE A 6 15.17 -1.54 -62.14
N MET A 7 15.75 -1.80 -60.96
CA MET A 7 15.25 -2.59 -59.81
C MET A 7 15.39 -4.11 -59.89
N LYS A 8 16.59 -4.58 -59.55
CA LYS A 8 16.82 -5.92 -58.97
C LYS A 8 17.86 -5.81 -57.85
N ASN A 9 17.55 -5.10 -56.75
CA ASN A 9 18.21 -5.40 -55.47
C ASN A 9 17.64 -4.71 -54.21
N THR A 10 16.50 -4.05 -54.29
CA THR A 10 16.00 -3.23 -53.16
C THR A 10 14.67 -3.76 -52.61
N TRP A 11 14.45 -5.08 -52.66
CA TRP A 11 13.21 -5.70 -52.12
C TRP A 11 13.41 -6.38 -50.75
N HIS A 12 14.65 -6.51 -50.25
CA HIS A 12 14.89 -7.19 -48.96
C HIS A 12 15.26 -6.28 -47.79
N LEU A 13 15.33 -4.97 -47.98
CA LEU A 13 15.70 -4.01 -46.92
C LEU A 13 14.52 -3.21 -46.35
N LEU A 14 13.30 -3.41 -46.87
CA LEU A 14 12.08 -2.73 -46.38
C LEU A 14 11.10 -3.67 -45.68
N ALA A 15 11.58 -4.83 -45.19
CA ALA A 15 10.76 -5.80 -44.46
C ALA A 15 11.14 -5.92 -42.97
N CYS A 16 12.28 -5.36 -42.54
CA CYS A 16 12.74 -5.46 -41.15
C CYS A 16 12.41 -4.22 -40.29
N LEU A 17 11.81 -3.17 -40.84
CA LEU A 17 11.51 -1.93 -40.12
C LEU A 17 10.05 -1.84 -39.62
N MET A 18 9.37 -2.99 -39.49
CA MET A 18 7.96 -3.07 -39.06
C MET A 18 7.75 -3.97 -37.82
N LEU A 19 8.82 -4.30 -37.07
CA LEU A 19 8.73 -5.19 -35.90
C LEU A 19 9.11 -4.54 -34.55
N LEU A 20 9.27 -3.21 -34.50
CA LEU A 20 9.56 -2.51 -33.24
C LEU A 20 8.41 -1.61 -32.80
N VAL A 21 7.19 -2.14 -32.83
CA VAL A 21 6.15 -1.70 -31.88
C VAL A 21 5.97 -2.83 -30.89
N ALA A 22 7.01 -3.08 -30.10
CA ALA A 22 6.80 -3.62 -28.77
C ALA A 22 6.21 -2.49 -27.95
N CYS A 23 4.87 -2.38 -27.98
CA CYS A 23 4.15 -1.61 -26.99
C CYS A 23 4.43 -2.33 -25.68
N SER A 24 5.39 -1.81 -24.92
CA SER A 24 5.59 -2.17 -23.53
C SER A 24 4.37 -1.66 -22.77
N ASP A 25 3.30 -2.44 -22.80
CA ASP A 25 2.19 -2.28 -21.88
C ASP A 25 2.63 -2.88 -20.54
N ASP A 26 3.52 -2.16 -19.87
CA ASP A 26 3.86 -2.40 -18.47
C ASP A 26 3.40 -1.16 -17.71
N LYS A 27 2.08 -1.05 -17.57
CA LYS A 27 1.50 -0.41 -16.40
C LYS A 27 1.01 -1.51 -15.48
N VAL A 28 1.95 -2.05 -14.71
CA VAL A 28 1.58 -2.59 -13.40
C VAL A 28 1.23 -1.35 -12.57
N GLU A 29 -0.04 -0.96 -12.59
CA GLU A 29 -0.55 -0.13 -11.50
C GLU A 29 -0.33 -0.96 -10.24
N ASP A 30 0.44 -0.43 -9.27
CA ASP A 30 0.47 -0.99 -7.92
C ASP A 30 -0.99 -1.01 -7.46
N GLU A 31 -1.62 -2.18 -7.53
CA GLU A 31 -2.99 -2.34 -7.05
C GLU A 31 -2.93 -2.10 -5.55
N THR A 32 -3.34 -0.90 -5.13
CA THR A 32 -3.27 -0.49 -3.75
C THR A 32 -4.22 -1.39 -2.95
N THR A 33 -3.67 -2.28 -2.12
CA THR A 33 -4.47 -3.28 -1.41
C THR A 33 -5.25 -2.69 -0.23
N ILE A 34 -4.89 -1.49 0.21
CA ILE A 34 -5.54 -0.74 1.30
C ILE A 34 -5.92 0.67 0.84
N THR A 35 -7.21 1.01 0.92
CA THR A 35 -7.72 2.38 0.71
C THR A 35 -8.24 2.95 2.01
N LEU A 36 -7.90 4.21 2.29
CA LEU A 36 -8.33 4.93 3.48
C LEU A 36 -9.41 5.96 3.11
N PRO A 37 -10.45 6.16 3.93
CA PRO A 37 -11.32 7.30 3.77
C PRO A 37 -10.59 8.59 4.25
N PRO A 38 -10.98 9.79 3.75
CA PRO A 38 -10.25 11.03 4.01
C PRO A 38 -10.04 11.35 5.50
N GLU A 39 -10.99 10.99 6.36
CA GLU A 39 -10.87 11.14 7.81
C GLU A 39 -9.71 10.33 8.40
N THR A 40 -9.51 9.11 7.90
CA THR A 40 -8.50 8.18 8.39
C THR A 40 -7.13 8.41 7.73
N GLU A 41 -7.08 8.94 6.51
CA GLU A 41 -5.82 9.34 5.86
C GLU A 41 -4.99 10.26 6.77
N THR A 42 -5.64 11.24 7.40
CA THR A 42 -4.96 12.16 8.33
C THR A 42 -4.39 11.46 9.56
N LEU A 43 -5.00 10.36 10.01
CA LEU A 43 -4.53 9.55 11.14
C LEU A 43 -3.32 8.70 10.74
N PHE A 44 -3.22 8.24 9.49
CA PHE A 44 -2.04 7.55 8.99
C PHE A 44 -0.85 8.50 8.81
N GLU A 45 -1.09 9.72 8.33
CA GLU A 45 -0.02 10.71 8.15
C GLU A 45 0.54 11.23 9.46
N LYS A 46 -0.33 11.48 10.46
CA LYS A 46 0.05 12.12 11.73
C LYS A 46 0.19 11.15 12.90
N GLY A 47 -0.26 9.91 12.74
CA GLY A 47 -0.41 8.96 13.82
C GLY A 47 -1.65 9.22 14.69
N VAL A 48 -2.01 8.20 15.47
CA VAL A 48 -3.04 8.30 16.50
C VAL A 48 -2.38 8.70 17.81
N ASN A 49 -2.81 9.83 18.37
CA ASN A 49 -2.28 10.36 19.63
C ASN A 49 -3.29 10.18 20.76
N PHE A 50 -2.79 9.81 21.93
CA PHE A 50 -3.56 9.70 23.18
C PHE A 50 -2.98 10.65 24.22
N THR A 51 -3.78 10.98 25.23
CA THR A 51 -3.27 11.64 26.44
C THR A 51 -2.59 10.60 27.34
N THR A 52 -2.16 11.00 28.54
CA THR A 52 -1.64 10.05 29.53
C THR A 52 -2.71 9.10 30.07
N SER A 53 -3.99 9.36 29.82
CA SER A 53 -5.07 8.48 30.27
C SER A 53 -5.37 7.40 29.23
N ALA A 54 -5.86 6.26 29.70
CA ALA A 54 -6.36 5.18 28.87
C ALA A 54 -7.41 5.70 27.89
N GLY A 55 -7.37 5.17 26.67
CA GLY A 55 -8.21 5.65 25.58
C GLY A 55 -8.40 4.60 24.50
N THR A 56 -9.40 4.80 23.65
CA THR A 56 -9.63 3.97 22.47
C THR A 56 -10.00 4.86 21.30
N GLN A 57 -9.44 4.54 20.13
CA GLN A 57 -9.73 5.20 18.86
C GLN A 57 -9.99 4.14 17.80
N SER A 58 -10.96 4.40 16.93
CA SER A 58 -11.23 3.56 15.75
C SER A 58 -10.48 4.06 14.53
N LEU A 59 -10.18 3.13 13.63
CA LEU A 59 -9.56 3.39 12.34
C LEU A 59 -10.25 2.57 11.25
N GLU A 60 -10.78 3.25 10.23
CA GLU A 60 -11.51 2.61 9.13
C GLU A 60 -10.66 2.52 7.87
N PHE A 61 -10.74 1.41 7.16
CA PHE A 61 -10.08 1.23 5.87
C PHE A 61 -10.85 0.22 5.01
N THR A 62 -10.53 0.17 3.72
CA THR A 62 -11.03 -0.86 2.80
C THR A 62 -9.85 -1.66 2.28
N ALA A 63 -9.92 -2.98 2.42
CA ALA A 63 -8.93 -3.91 1.87
C ALA A 63 -9.48 -4.62 0.62
N THR A 64 -8.65 -4.85 -0.40
CA THR A 64 -9.01 -5.70 -1.55
C THR A 64 -8.66 -7.17 -1.32
N GLU A 65 -7.81 -7.46 -0.33
CA GLU A 65 -7.35 -8.80 0.04
C GLU A 65 -7.54 -9.09 1.54
N ASN A 66 -7.19 -10.31 1.97
CA ASN A 66 -7.14 -10.65 3.38
C ASN A 66 -6.04 -9.84 4.06
N TRP A 67 -6.34 -9.29 5.23
CA TRP A 67 -5.41 -8.42 5.94
C TRP A 67 -5.09 -8.94 7.34
N ASN A 68 -3.93 -8.53 7.86
CA ASN A 68 -3.51 -8.77 9.24
C ASN A 68 -2.72 -7.60 9.81
N ILE A 69 -2.69 -7.52 11.13
CA ILE A 69 -2.00 -6.45 11.87
C ILE A 69 -0.77 -7.01 12.56
N THR A 70 0.35 -6.34 12.33
CA THR A 70 1.58 -6.52 13.09
C THR A 70 1.88 -5.24 13.86
N ALA A 71 2.69 -5.36 14.89
CA ALA A 71 3.13 -4.21 15.66
C ALA A 71 4.59 -4.37 16.05
N ALA A 72 5.31 -3.25 16.07
CA ALA A 72 6.70 -3.21 16.50
C ALA A 72 6.83 -3.65 17.97
N THR A 73 8.03 -4.14 18.32
CA THR A 73 8.35 -4.40 19.72
C THR A 73 8.52 -3.08 20.45
N THR A 74 7.78 -2.90 21.54
CA THR A 74 7.90 -1.75 22.43
C THR A 74 9.19 -1.81 23.25
N ARG A 75 9.56 -0.69 23.87
CA ARG A 75 10.68 -0.65 24.82
C ARG A 75 10.50 -1.72 25.89
N ASN A 76 11.50 -2.57 26.07
CA ASN A 76 11.51 -3.70 27.03
C ASN A 76 10.39 -4.74 26.82
N GLY A 77 9.67 -4.73 25.68
CA GLY A 77 8.59 -5.67 25.39
C GLY A 77 7.29 -5.43 26.16
N GLU A 78 7.14 -4.27 26.80
CA GLU A 78 5.94 -3.90 27.56
C GLU A 78 4.75 -3.69 26.62
N LYS A 79 3.64 -4.41 26.84
CA LYS A 79 2.41 -4.20 26.07
C LYS A 79 1.43 -3.35 26.87
N TRP A 80 1.32 -2.07 26.50
CA TRP A 80 0.37 -1.09 27.02
C TRP A 80 -0.72 -0.72 26.01
N TYR A 81 -0.78 -1.41 24.86
CA TYR A 81 -1.74 -1.16 23.79
C TYR A 81 -2.37 -2.48 23.32
N GLN A 82 -3.56 -2.36 22.75
CA GLN A 82 -4.31 -3.45 22.12
C GLN A 82 -4.88 -2.97 20.78
N VAL A 83 -4.89 -3.87 19.79
CA VAL A 83 -5.55 -3.65 18.50
C VAL A 83 -6.52 -4.80 18.24
N TYR A 84 -7.73 -4.49 17.78
CA TYR A 84 -8.73 -5.49 17.45
C TYR A 84 -9.67 -5.01 16.32
N PRO A 85 -10.06 -5.85 15.35
CA PRO A 85 -9.53 -7.19 15.11
C PRO A 85 -8.10 -7.13 14.54
N THR A 86 -7.31 -8.19 14.74
CA THR A 86 -5.92 -8.27 14.24
C THR A 86 -5.82 -8.87 12.84
N SER A 87 -6.94 -9.29 12.25
CA SER A 87 -7.01 -9.82 10.89
C SER A 87 -8.44 -9.79 10.38
N GLY A 88 -8.60 -9.77 9.06
CA GLY A 88 -9.91 -9.85 8.42
C GLY A 88 -9.80 -10.21 6.94
N GLY A 89 -10.96 -10.27 6.30
CA GLY A 89 -11.07 -10.49 4.87
C GLY A 89 -11.16 -9.18 4.09
N PRO A 90 -11.28 -9.27 2.75
CA PRO A 90 -11.49 -8.12 1.89
C PRO A 90 -12.80 -7.41 2.22
N GLY A 91 -12.85 -6.11 1.88
CA GLY A 91 -13.97 -5.22 2.12
C GLY A 91 -13.65 -4.14 3.15
N LYS A 92 -14.70 -3.46 3.63
CA LYS A 92 -14.58 -2.46 4.67
C LYS A 92 -14.22 -3.12 6.00
N ALA A 93 -13.24 -2.54 6.69
CA ALA A 93 -12.80 -2.94 8.02
C ALA A 93 -12.73 -1.73 8.93
N GLU A 94 -13.04 -1.95 10.19
CA GLU A 94 -12.81 -1.01 11.29
C GLU A 94 -11.98 -1.75 12.34
N ILE A 95 -10.88 -1.12 12.79
CA ILE A 95 -10.07 -1.61 13.89
C ILE A 95 -10.15 -0.62 15.04
N SER A 96 -10.17 -1.13 16.26
CA SER A 96 -10.02 -0.34 17.48
C SER A 96 -8.60 -0.44 17.98
N ILE A 97 -8.02 0.70 18.33
CA ILE A 97 -6.71 0.84 18.96
C ILE A 97 -6.95 1.38 20.37
N SER A 98 -6.62 0.59 21.37
CA SER A 98 -6.77 0.95 22.79
C SER A 98 -5.41 1.06 23.46
N VAL A 99 -5.28 1.99 24.40
CA VAL A 99 -4.07 2.17 25.22
C VAL A 99 -4.44 2.21 26.69
N GLU A 100 -3.52 1.75 27.54
CA GLU A 100 -3.59 1.86 29.01
C GLU A 100 -3.09 3.23 29.48
N ASP A 101 -3.34 3.57 30.75
CA ASP A 101 -2.78 4.77 31.39
C ASP A 101 -1.24 4.79 31.29
N ASN A 102 -0.66 5.94 30.96
CA ASN A 102 0.77 6.19 31.00
C ASN A 102 1.12 6.97 32.27
N ASP A 103 1.40 6.23 33.35
CA ASP A 103 1.82 6.79 34.64
C ASP A 103 3.31 7.20 34.66
N SER A 104 4.04 6.99 33.58
CA SER A 104 5.44 7.37 33.47
C SER A 104 5.60 8.81 33.01
N TYR A 105 6.77 9.40 33.29
CA TYR A 105 7.12 10.73 32.79
C TYR A 105 7.49 10.71 31.30
N ASP A 106 7.96 9.57 30.81
CA ASP A 106 8.40 9.40 29.43
C ASP A 106 7.18 9.20 28.51
N GLU A 107 7.24 9.80 27.33
CA GLU A 107 6.32 9.46 26.24
C GLU A 107 6.63 8.05 25.71
N ARG A 108 5.59 7.38 25.22
CA ARG A 108 5.69 6.05 24.62
C ARG A 108 4.93 5.98 23.30
N SER A 109 5.49 5.26 22.34
CA SER A 109 4.91 5.06 21.02
C SER A 109 5.14 3.64 20.53
N VAL A 110 4.28 3.18 19.62
CA VAL A 110 4.41 1.91 18.93
C VAL A 110 3.94 2.07 17.48
N ALA A 111 4.66 1.47 16.55
CA ALA A 111 4.22 1.40 15.16
C ALA A 111 3.34 0.16 14.97
N ILE A 112 2.17 0.37 14.37
CA ILE A 112 1.24 -0.69 13.95
C ILE A 112 1.23 -0.71 12.41
N THR A 113 1.27 -1.89 11.83
CA THR A 113 1.27 -2.09 10.37
C THR A 113 0.09 -2.96 9.97
N ILE A 114 -0.67 -2.51 8.98
CA ILE A 114 -1.70 -3.30 8.31
C ILE A 114 -1.05 -3.91 7.07
N ASN A 115 -1.08 -5.23 6.95
CA ASN A 115 -0.55 -5.97 5.81
C ASN A 115 -1.74 -6.57 5.06
N ALA A 116 -1.88 -6.28 3.77
CA ALA A 116 -2.87 -6.86 2.86
C ALA A 116 -2.20 -7.14 1.52
#